data_AF-O32527-F1
#
_entry.id   AF-O32527-F1
#
_cell.length_a   1.000
_cell.length_b   1.000
_cell.length_c   1.000
_cell.angle_alpha   90.00
_cell.angle_beta   90.00
_cell.angle_gamma   90.00
#
_symmetry.space_group_name_H-M   'P 1'
#
loop_
_entity.id
_entity.type
_entity.pdbx_description
1 polymer ?
#
loop_
_entity_poly.entity_id
_entity_poly.type
_entity_poly.pdbx_seq_one_letter_code
_entity_poly.pdbx_strand_id
1 'polypeptide(L)' 'MLFNQPCHLVVPVGMFDSQEVQYQVDGQTKTRKVVDPHSFRILTNEAGEPEYHRVQLFTTAMNAR' A
#
# COMPACT_ATOMS: atom_id res chain seq x y z
N MET A 1 5.57 15.51 -33.57
CA MET A 1 4.46 14.63 -33.15
C MET A 1 4.70 14.19 -31.72
N LEU A 2 3.78 14.56 -30.82
CA LEU A 2 3.42 13.98 -29.51
C LEU A 2 4.55 13.68 -28.49
N PHE A 3 4.87 14.67 -27.63
CA PHE A 3 5.25 14.40 -26.24
C PHE A 3 4.08 14.84 -25.34
N ASN A 4 3.05 14.00 -25.20
CA ASN A 4 1.92 14.25 -24.29
C ASN A 4 1.47 12.96 -23.57
N GLN A 5 2.42 12.19 -23.04
CA GLN A 5 2.11 11.03 -22.19
C GLN A 5 2.40 11.46 -20.73
N PRO A 6 1.46 11.28 -19.78
CA PRO A 6 1.77 11.54 -18.38
C PRO A 6 2.88 10.59 -17.92
N CYS A 7 3.84 11.08 -17.15
CA CYS A 7 4.88 10.23 -16.56
C CYS A 7 4.23 9.32 -15.50
N HIS A 8 4.00 8.06 -15.85
CA HIS A 8 3.51 7.03 -14.94
C HIS A 8 4.68 6.17 -14.48
N LEU A 9 4.83 6.00 -13.16
CA LEU A 9 5.72 4.99 -12.60
C LEU A 9 4.92 3.72 -12.31
N VAL A 10 5.48 2.59 -12.72
CA VAL A 10 4.93 1.26 -12.45
C VAL A 10 5.73 0.69 -11.29
N VAL A 11 5.08 0.51 -10.15
CA VAL A 11 5.69 -0.07 -8.94
C VAL A 11 4.93 -1.33 -8.54
N PRO A 12 5.63 -2.40 -8.10
CA PRO A 12 4.97 -3.59 -7.61
C PRO A 12 4.24 -3.25 -6.31
N VAL A 13 3.07 -3.83 -6.12
CA VAL A 13 2.30 -3.65 -4.88
C VAL A 13 2.75 -4.64 -3.85
N GLY A 14 2.96 -4.14 -2.64
CA GLY A 14 3.18 -4.97 -1.47
C GLY A 14 2.05 -4.82 -0.46
N MET A 15 1.95 -5.81 0.42
CA MET A 15 0.95 -5.87 1.49
C MET A 15 1.63 -6.30 2.79
N PHE A 16 1.10 -5.80 3.91
CA PHE A 16 1.41 -6.30 5.24
C PHE A 16 0.26 -7.17 5.73
N ASP A 17 0.58 -8.23 6.47
CA ASP A 17 -0.40 -8.96 7.23
C ASP A 17 -0.78 -8.21 8.52
N SER A 18 -1.89 -8.65 9.08
CA SER A 18 -2.30 -8.26 10.41
C SER A 18 -2.18 -9.43 11.37
N GLN A 19 -1.79 -9.12 12.60
CA GLN A 19 -1.73 -10.05 13.71
C GLN A 19 -2.61 -9.57 14.86
N GLU A 20 -3.05 -10.50 15.70
CA GLU A 20 -3.72 -10.17 16.95
C GLU A 20 -2.71 -10.07 18.08
N VAL A 21 -2.73 -8.94 18.78
CA VAL A 21 -1.90 -8.73 19.97
C VAL A 21 -2.79 -8.56 21.19
N GLN A 22 -2.35 -9.16 22.30
CA GLN A 22 -2.97 -8.97 23.61
C GLN A 22 -2.17 -7.96 24.42
N TYR A 23 -2.86 -7.06 25.10
CA TYR A 23 -2.26 -6.04 25.94
C TYR A 23 -3.18 -5.73 27.12
N GLN A 24 -2.61 -5.23 28.21
CA GLN A 24 -3.39 -4.85 29.40
C GLN A 24 -3.68 -3.35 29.40
N VAL A 25 -4.92 -2.99 29.69
CA VAL A 25 -5.34 -1.61 29.95
C VAL A 25 -6.16 -1.63 31.23
N ASP A 26 -5.74 -0.88 32.24
CA ASP A 26 -6.40 -0.81 33.56
C ASP A 26 -6.63 -2.19 34.21
N GLY A 27 -5.66 -3.10 34.07
CA GLY A 27 -5.74 -4.46 34.61
C GLY A 27 -6.64 -5.42 33.81
N GLN A 28 -7.29 -4.96 32.74
CA GLN A 28 -8.07 -5.80 31.84
C GLN A 28 -7.27 -6.16 30.58
N THR A 29 -7.22 -7.44 30.24
CA THR A 29 -6.63 -7.90 28.98
C THR A 29 -7.55 -7.54 27.82
N LYS A 30 -6.98 -6.91 26.78
CA LYS A 30 -7.64 -6.55 25.53
C LYS A 30 -6.89 -7.14 24.36
N THR A 31 -7.63 -7.44 23.30
CA THR A 31 -7.08 -7.92 22.02
C THR A 31 -7.25 -6.83 20.98
N ARG A 32 -6.24 -6.63 20.14
CA ARG A 32 -6.34 -5.75 18.97
C ARG A 32 -5.64 -6.36 17.78
N LYS A 33 -6.29 -6.24 16.62
CA LYS A 33 -5.67 -6.52 15.33
C LYS A 33 -4.76 -5.35 14.95
N VAL A 34 -3.48 -5.63 14.74
CA VAL A 34 -2.44 -4.65 14.38
C VAL A 34 -1.69 -5.14 13.14
N VAL A 35 -1.04 -4.23 12.42
CA VAL A 35 -0.17 -4.57 11.30
C VAL A 35 1.12 -5.21 11.84
N ASP A 36 1.58 -6.30 11.22
CA ASP A 36 2.91 -6.86 11.51
C ASP A 36 3.95 -6.19 10.61
N PRO A 37 4.88 -5.37 11.15
CA PRO A 37 5.87 -4.66 10.35
C PRO A 37 6.88 -5.57 9.65
N HIS A 38 7.03 -6.83 10.06
CA HIS A 38 7.95 -7.78 9.44
C HIS A 38 7.32 -8.61 8.31
N SER A 39 6.02 -8.46 8.10
CA SER A 39 5.23 -9.29 7.16
C SER A 39 5.15 -8.74 5.73
N PHE A 40 5.93 -7.70 5.40
CA PHE A 40 5.88 -7.11 4.07
C PHE A 40 6.19 -8.14 2.98
N ARG A 41 5.30 -8.27 2.01
CA ARG A 41 5.51 -9.07 0.80
C ARG A 41 4.97 -8.37 -0.43
N ILE A 42 5.56 -8.69 -1.59
CA ILE A 42 5.00 -8.32 -2.89
C ILE A 42 3.79 -9.21 -3.19
N LEU A 43 2.70 -8.61 -3.65
CA LEU A 43 1.54 -9.35 -4.14
C LEU A 43 1.85 -9.95 -5.50
N THR A 44 1.42 -11.18 -5.70
CA THR A 44 1.53 -11.87 -6.98
C THR A 44 0.14 -12.26 -7.47
N ASN A 45 -0.09 -12.18 -8.78
CA ASN A 45 -1.33 -12.62 -9.41
C ASN A 45 -1.43 -14.16 -9.45
N GLU A 46 -2.50 -14.69 -10.06
CA GLU A 46 -2.74 -16.14 -10.20
C GLU A 46 -1.64 -16.88 -10.98
N ALA A 47 -0.87 -16.17 -11.81
CA ALA A 47 0.28 -16.72 -12.55
C ALA A 47 1.60 -16.64 -11.76
N GLY A 48 1.59 -16.10 -10.54
CA GLY A 48 2.78 -15.91 -9.70
C GLY A 48 3.63 -14.70 -10.07
N GLU A 49 3.14 -13.82 -10.96
CA GLU A 49 3.84 -12.60 -11.37
C GLU A 49 3.49 -11.44 -10.43
N PRO A 50 4.42 -10.50 -10.15
CA PRO A 50 4.14 -9.34 -9.31
C PRO A 50 2.96 -8.52 -9.81
N GLU A 51 2.06 -8.14 -8.91
CA GLU A 51 0.95 -7.26 -9.21
C GLU A 51 1.43 -5.80 -9.24
N TYR A 52 1.05 -5.06 -10.28
CA TYR A 52 1.50 -3.68 -10.50
C TYR A 52 0.30 -2.74 -10.51
N HIS A 53 0.40 -1.65 -9.75
CA HIS A 53 -0.60 -0.58 -9.78
C HIS A 53 -0.02 0.68 -10.40
N ARG A 54 -0.80 1.33 -11.27
CA ARG A 54 -0.44 2.63 -11.84
C ARG A 54 -0.65 3.70 -10.77
N VAL A 55 0.45 4.33 -10.35
CA VAL A 55 0.39 5.52 -9.48
C VAL A 55 0.56 6.77 -10.32
N GLN A 56 -0.39 7.70 -10.22
CA GLN A 56 -0.25 9.04 -10.79
C GLN A 56 0.63 9.86 -9.84
N LEU A 57 1.73 10.42 -10.35
CA LEU A 57 2.72 11.05 -9.48
C LEU A 57 2.27 12.42 -8.94
N PHE A 58 1.33 13.12 -9.59
CA PHE A 58 0.73 14.37 -9.10
C PHE A 58 -0.65 14.61 -9.75
N THR A 59 -1.63 15.17 -9.02
CA THR A 59 -2.71 15.96 -9.62
C THR A 59 -2.17 17.36 -9.88
N THR A 60 -2.34 17.89 -11.08
CA THR A 60 -1.94 19.27 -11.38
C THR A 60 -2.80 20.20 -10.53
N ALA A 61 -2.23 20.76 -9.47
CA ALA A 61 -2.79 21.93 -8.79
C ALA A 61 -2.61 23.14 -9.72
N MET A 62 -3.36 23.20 -10.81
CA MET A 62 -3.63 24.46 -11.49
C MET A 62 -4.74 25.17 -10.69
N ASN A 63 -4.31 25.94 -9.68
CA ASN A 63 -5.02 27.14 -9.29
C ASN A 63 -5.05 28.06 -10.51
N ALA A 64 -6.12 27.98 -11.31
CA ALA A 64 -6.43 29.01 -12.29
C ALA A 64 -7.22 30.10 -11.56
N ARG A 65 -6.52 31.19 -11.25
CA ARG A 65 -7.10 32.49 -10.95
C ARG A 65 -7.82 33.04 -12.17
#